data_AF-A0A535XFZ6-F1
#
_entry.id   AF-A0A535XFZ6-F1
#
_cell.length_a   1.000
_cell.length_b   1.000
_cell.length_c   1.000
_cell.angle_alpha   90.00
_cell.angle_beta   90.00
_cell.angle_gamma   90.00
#
_symmetry.space_group_name_H-M   'P 1'
#
loop_
_entity.id
_entity.type
_entity.pdbx_description
1 polymer ?
#
loop_
_entity_poly.entity_id
_entity_poly.type
_entity_poly.pdbx_seq_one_letter_code
_entity_poly.pdbx_strand_id
1 'polypeptide(L)'
;DELADYSERTGLRMFRLLALRCRGLLSAASGDVEGAVDTLKDAAALSAEIPLPFERARTLLALGQVLRRGKQKRLAREALEQARAGFARLGARRWSERAVAELSRIGGRAPMRWELTPTERRVAQLVAEGLTNKEVAGALVSSVRAVEANLTRIYAKLGVRSRTELAHMLAGTETS
;
A
#
# COMPACT_ATOMS: atom_id res chain seq x y z
N ASP A 1 1.49 -44.36 -9.60
CA ASP A 1 1.83 -43.68 -8.35
C ASP A 1 1.41 -42.22 -8.46
N GLU A 2 0.18 -41.93 -8.06
CA GLU A 2 -0.51 -40.66 -8.30
C GLU A 2 0.10 -39.52 -7.47
N LEU A 3 0.67 -39.84 -6.31
CA LEU A 3 1.40 -38.90 -5.45
C LEU A 3 2.75 -38.49 -6.07
N ALA A 4 3.45 -39.40 -6.74
CA ALA A 4 4.69 -39.10 -7.45
C ALA A 4 4.45 -38.20 -8.67
N ASP A 5 3.44 -38.51 -9.50
CA ASP A 5 3.04 -37.69 -10.66
C ASP A 5 2.52 -36.31 -10.22
N TYR A 6 1.79 -36.23 -9.10
CA TYR A 6 1.37 -34.95 -8.51
C TYR A 6 2.58 -34.13 -8.01
N SER A 7 3.53 -34.76 -7.33
CA SER A 7 4.76 -34.11 -6.83
C SER A 7 5.63 -33.61 -7.99
N GLU A 8 5.80 -34.42 -9.04
CA GLU A 8 6.61 -34.08 -10.22
C GLU A 8 5.98 -32.93 -11.03
N ARG A 9 4.67 -32.99 -11.28
CA ARG A 9 3.92 -31.89 -11.93
C ARG A 9 3.95 -30.61 -11.10
N THR A 10 3.80 -30.71 -9.79
CA THR A 10 3.85 -29.55 -8.88
C THR A 10 5.26 -28.96 -8.83
N GLY A 11 6.30 -29.81 -8.80
CA GLY A 11 7.70 -29.40 -8.84
C GLY A 11 8.07 -28.65 -10.12
N LEU A 12 7.72 -29.18 -11.29
CA LEU A 12 7.96 -28.52 -12.58
C LEU A 12 7.24 -27.17 -12.68
N ARG A 13 5.99 -27.11 -12.20
CA ARG A 13 5.22 -25.85 -12.14
C ARG A 13 5.84 -24.84 -11.16
N MET A 14 6.35 -25.30 -10.01
CA MET A 14 7.06 -24.44 -9.06
C MET A 14 8.34 -23.84 -9.67
N PHE A 15 9.19 -24.65 -10.30
CA PHE A 15 10.40 -24.15 -10.95
C PHE A 15 10.08 -23.14 -12.06
N ARG A 16 9.05 -23.42 -12.87
CA ARG A 16 8.56 -22.48 -13.89
C ARG A 16 8.08 -21.16 -13.29
N LEU A 17 7.31 -21.22 -12.20
CA LEU A 17 6.88 -20.02 -11.46
C LEU A 17 8.06 -19.18 -10.99
N LEU A 18 9.05 -19.81 -10.36
CA LEU A 18 10.24 -19.13 -9.86
C LEU A 18 11.04 -18.50 -11.02
N ALA A 19 11.22 -19.23 -12.12
CA ALA A 19 11.91 -18.76 -13.31
C ALA A 19 11.20 -17.55 -13.95
N LEU A 20 9.87 -17.58 -14.09
CA LEU A 20 9.10 -16.44 -14.61
C LEU A 20 9.25 -15.21 -13.71
N ARG A 21 9.13 -15.38 -12.38
CA ARG A 21 9.31 -14.26 -11.46
C ARG A 21 10.72 -13.66 -11.53
N CYS A 22 11.76 -14.49 -11.57
CA CYS A 22 13.14 -14.04 -11.73
C CYS A 22 13.33 -13.31 -13.06
N ARG A 23 12.82 -13.84 -14.17
CA ARG A 23 12.88 -13.21 -15.49
C ARG A 23 12.21 -11.84 -15.48
N GLY A 24 10.99 -11.75 -14.95
CA GLY A 24 10.28 -10.47 -14.86
C GLY A 24 11.01 -9.44 -14.00
N LEU A 25 11.63 -9.85 -12.89
CA LEU A 25 12.45 -8.96 -12.07
C LEU A 25 13.73 -8.49 -12.78
N LEU A 26 14.36 -9.36 -13.58
CA LEU A 26 15.52 -9.01 -14.40
C LEU A 26 15.16 -8.04 -15.53
N SER A 27 14.06 -8.29 -16.25
CA SER A 27 13.52 -7.36 -17.26
C SER A 27 13.22 -5.98 -16.64
N ALA A 28 12.62 -5.96 -15.45
CA ALA A 28 12.36 -4.70 -14.74
C ALA A 28 13.65 -3.98 -14.32
N ALA A 29 14.71 -4.72 -14.00
CA ALA A 29 16.01 -4.16 -13.66
C ALA A 29 16.76 -3.63 -14.90
N SER A 30 16.53 -4.20 -16.07
CA SER A 30 17.08 -3.71 -17.36
C SER A 30 16.27 -2.57 -17.99
N GLY A 31 15.19 -2.12 -17.34
CA GLY A 31 14.35 -1.00 -17.81
C GLY A 31 13.18 -1.42 -18.70
N ASP A 32 13.05 -2.71 -19.05
CA ASP A 32 11.89 -3.24 -19.77
C ASP A 32 10.73 -3.47 -18.79
N VAL A 33 10.03 -2.39 -18.47
CA VAL A 33 8.92 -2.42 -17.51
C VAL A 33 7.71 -3.16 -18.07
N GLU A 34 7.43 -3.04 -19.37
CA GLU A 34 6.27 -3.66 -20.00
C GLU A 34 6.42 -5.18 -20.08
N GLY A 35 7.55 -5.67 -20.63
CA GLY A 35 7.85 -7.10 -20.68
C GLY A 35 7.98 -7.72 -19.29
N ALA A 36 8.46 -6.96 -18.30
CA ALA A 36 8.45 -7.38 -16.91
C ALA A 36 7.04 -7.56 -16.34
N VAL A 37 6.12 -6.63 -16.61
CA VAL A 37 4.73 -6.74 -16.16
C VAL A 37 4.08 -7.98 -16.76
N ASP A 38 4.24 -8.21 -18.06
CA ASP A 38 3.62 -9.36 -18.73
C ASP A 38 4.17 -10.68 -18.19
N THR A 39 5.49 -10.79 -18.07
CA THR A 39 6.13 -11.98 -17.47
C THR A 39 5.66 -12.22 -16.03
N LEU A 40 5.47 -11.16 -15.23
CA LEU A 40 5.00 -11.28 -13.84
C LEU A 40 3.50 -11.56 -13.74
N LYS A 41 2.68 -11.16 -14.73
CA LYS A 41 1.27 -11.58 -14.82
C LYS A 41 1.19 -13.08 -15.10
N ASP A 42 2.01 -13.61 -16.00
CA ASP A 42 2.08 -15.05 -16.26
C ASP A 42 2.49 -15.83 -15.00
N ALA A 43 3.49 -15.32 -14.28
CA ALA A 43 3.89 -15.88 -12.99
C ALA A 43 2.72 -15.83 -11.98
N ALA A 44 1.98 -14.72 -11.91
CA ALA A 44 0.86 -14.57 -11.00
C ALA A 44 -0.28 -15.53 -11.32
N ALA A 45 -0.61 -15.72 -12.61
CA ALA A 45 -1.60 -16.68 -13.09
C ALA A 45 -1.20 -18.11 -12.71
N LEU A 46 0.04 -18.52 -13.03
CA LEU A 46 0.55 -19.84 -12.68
C LEU A 46 0.56 -20.07 -11.15
N SER A 47 0.89 -19.04 -10.35
CA SER A 47 0.88 -19.15 -8.89
C SER A 47 -0.51 -19.33 -8.28
N ALA A 48 -1.59 -19.01 -9.02
CA ALA A 48 -2.95 -19.25 -8.58
C ALA A 48 -3.36 -20.73 -8.71
N GLU A 49 -2.67 -21.50 -9.55
CA GLU A 49 -2.94 -22.92 -9.82
C GLU A 49 -2.15 -23.89 -8.93
N ILE A 50 -1.23 -23.39 -8.10
CA ILE A 50 -0.31 -24.23 -7.32
C ILE A 50 -0.56 -23.97 -5.82
N PRO A 51 -0.58 -25.00 -4.95
CA PRO A 51 -0.83 -24.85 -3.51
C PRO A 51 0.38 -24.29 -2.73
N LEU A 52 1.00 -23.22 -3.25
CA LEU A 52 2.14 -22.53 -2.65
C LEU A 52 1.76 -21.08 -2.32
N PRO A 53 0.95 -20.84 -1.27
CA PRO A 53 0.37 -19.53 -0.98
C PRO A 53 1.43 -18.45 -0.71
N PHE A 54 2.57 -18.83 -0.14
CA PHE A 54 3.69 -17.92 0.09
C PHE A 54 4.32 -17.44 -1.22
N GLU A 55 4.51 -18.36 -2.17
CA GLU A 55 5.09 -18.04 -3.47
C GLU A 55 4.15 -17.19 -4.32
N ARG A 56 2.84 -17.44 -4.25
CA ARG A 56 1.81 -16.55 -4.81
C ARG A 56 1.90 -15.13 -4.25
N ALA A 57 1.98 -14.97 -2.92
CA ALA A 57 2.09 -13.66 -2.29
C ALA A 57 3.38 -12.92 -2.70
N ARG A 58 4.51 -13.62 -2.81
CA ARG A 58 5.78 -13.05 -3.30
C ARG A 58 5.72 -12.61 -4.76
N THR A 59 5.05 -13.38 -5.61
CA THR A 59 4.87 -13.03 -7.02
C THR A 59 3.98 -11.81 -7.18
N LEU A 60 2.88 -11.72 -6.43
CA LEU A 60 2.01 -10.54 -6.40
C LEU A 60 2.73 -9.29 -5.87
N LEU A 61 3.60 -9.44 -4.86
CA LEU A 61 4.44 -8.36 -4.36
C LEU A 61 5.37 -7.82 -5.47
N ALA A 62 6.05 -8.71 -6.19
CA ALA A 62 6.92 -8.34 -7.31
C ALA A 62 6.13 -7.65 -8.44
N LEU A 63 4.99 -8.23 -8.85
CA LEU A 63 4.11 -7.64 -9.86
C LEU A 63 3.65 -6.24 -9.46
N GLY A 64 3.20 -6.06 -8.21
CA GLY A 64 2.78 -4.76 -7.70
C GLY A 64 3.89 -3.71 -7.70
N GLN A 65 5.12 -4.10 -7.38
CA GLN A 65 6.29 -3.22 -7.44
C GLN A 65 6.59 -2.75 -8.87
N VAL A 66 6.54 -3.65 -9.85
CA VAL A 66 6.81 -3.32 -11.26
C VAL A 66 5.67 -2.50 -11.85
N LEU A 67 4.41 -2.86 -11.60
CA LEU A 67 3.23 -2.06 -12.00
C LEU A 67 3.29 -0.63 -11.46
N ARG A 68 3.77 -0.45 -10.22
CA ARG A 68 3.98 0.88 -9.64
C ARG A 68 5.01 1.69 -10.42
N ARG A 69 6.15 1.07 -10.78
CA ARG A 69 7.18 1.71 -11.62
C ARG A 69 6.65 2.06 -13.01
N GLY A 70 5.80 1.21 -13.58
CA GLY A 70 5.06 1.45 -14.82
C GLY A 70 3.89 2.43 -14.71
N LYS A 71 3.74 3.15 -13.58
CA LYS A 71 2.67 4.13 -13.32
C LYS A 71 1.24 3.55 -13.36
N GLN A 72 1.06 2.22 -13.36
CA GLN A 72 -0.22 1.53 -13.35
C GLN A 72 -0.80 1.42 -11.93
N LYS A 73 -1.08 2.56 -11.30
CA LYS A 73 -1.37 2.68 -9.85
C LYS A 73 -2.49 1.77 -9.34
N ARG A 74 -3.60 1.68 -10.07
CA ARG A 74 -4.76 0.86 -9.66
C ARG A 74 -4.37 -0.61 -9.57
N LEU A 75 -3.77 -1.14 -10.63
CA LEU A 75 -3.33 -2.53 -10.72
C LEU A 75 -2.23 -2.84 -9.71
N ALA A 76 -1.29 -1.91 -9.50
CA ALA A 76 -0.27 -2.05 -8.49
C ALA A 76 -0.87 -2.20 -7.08
N ARG A 77 -1.89 -1.40 -6.74
CA ARG A 77 -2.55 -1.45 -5.43
C ARG A 77 -3.24 -2.78 -5.22
N GLU A 78 -4.00 -3.23 -6.21
CA GLU A 78 -4.70 -4.50 -6.19
C GLU A 78 -3.74 -5.69 -5.94
N ALA A 79 -2.63 -5.76 -6.68
CA ALA A 79 -1.63 -6.81 -6.51
C ALA A 79 -0.99 -6.77 -5.11
N LEU A 80 -0.63 -5.59 -4.61
CA LEU A 80 0.01 -5.46 -3.29
C LEU A 80 -0.96 -5.71 -2.13
N GLU A 81 -2.24 -5.36 -2.25
CA GLU A 81 -3.27 -5.68 -1.25
C GLU A 81 -3.47 -7.20 -1.15
N GLN A 82 -3.52 -7.90 -2.29
CA GLN A 82 -3.57 -9.35 -2.32
C GLN A 82 -2.30 -9.99 -1.73
N ALA A 83 -1.12 -9.46 -2.04
CA ALA A 83 0.14 -9.90 -1.44
C ALA A 83 0.13 -9.74 0.09
N ARG A 84 -0.25 -8.55 0.58
CA ARG A 84 -0.38 -8.26 2.02
C ARG A 84 -1.34 -9.24 2.70
N ALA A 85 -2.52 -9.46 2.13
CA ALA A 85 -3.50 -10.40 2.67
C ALA A 85 -2.96 -11.83 2.69
N GLY A 86 -2.24 -12.25 1.65
CA GLY A 86 -1.57 -13.55 1.60
C GLY A 86 -0.53 -13.72 2.69
N PHE A 87 0.36 -12.75 2.87
CA PHE A 87 1.37 -12.79 3.94
C PHE A 87 0.77 -12.75 5.34
N ALA A 88 -0.29 -11.95 5.55
CA ALA A 88 -0.99 -11.87 6.83
C ALA A 88 -1.61 -13.22 7.23
N ARG A 89 -2.28 -13.91 6.31
CA ARG A 89 -2.84 -15.26 6.57
C ARG A 89 -1.78 -16.29 6.94
N LEU A 90 -0.56 -16.14 6.43
CA LEU A 90 0.57 -17.04 6.70
C LEU A 90 1.37 -16.65 7.95
N GLY A 91 1.00 -15.57 8.65
CA GLY A 91 1.80 -15.05 9.78
C GLY A 91 3.17 -14.49 9.36
N ALA A 92 3.40 -14.25 8.07
CA ALA A 92 4.67 -13.78 7.51
C ALA A 92 4.86 -12.27 7.73
N ARG A 93 5.00 -11.85 8.99
CA ARG A 93 4.96 -10.45 9.42
C ARG A 93 5.86 -9.51 8.61
N ARG A 94 7.16 -9.82 8.50
CA ARG A 94 8.14 -8.98 7.75
C ARG A 94 7.76 -8.81 6.27
N TRP A 95 7.14 -9.82 5.68
CA TRP A 95 6.67 -9.75 4.29
C TRP A 95 5.40 -8.91 4.16
N SER A 96 4.49 -9.00 5.13
CA SER A 96 3.31 -8.14 5.20
C SER A 96 3.71 -6.66 5.34
N GLU A 97 4.64 -6.35 6.25
CA GLU A 97 5.21 -4.99 6.42
C GLU A 97 5.83 -4.48 5.11
N ARG A 98 6.54 -5.34 4.37
CA ARG A 98 7.10 -5.00 3.06
C ARG A 98 6.01 -4.65 2.04
N ALA A 99 4.91 -5.41 1.98
CA ALA A 99 3.80 -5.11 1.08
C ALA A 99 3.10 -3.78 1.45
N VAL A 100 2.93 -3.51 2.75
CA VAL A 100 2.42 -2.22 3.25
C VAL A 100 3.32 -1.07 2.85
N ALA A 101 4.65 -1.23 2.97
CA ALA A 101 5.61 -0.22 2.56
C ALA A 101 5.59 0.06 1.04
N GLU A 102 5.25 -0.93 0.21
CA GLU A 102 5.06 -0.69 -1.23
C GLU A 102 3.72 -0.02 -1.53
N LEU A 103 2.65 -0.36 -0.80
CA LEU A 103 1.33 0.27 -0.95
C LEU A 103 1.40 1.78 -0.68
N SER A 104 2.16 2.19 0.33
CA SER A 104 2.37 3.61 0.66
C SER A 104 3.13 4.38 -0.43
N ARG A 105 3.78 3.69 -1.38
CA ARG A 105 4.54 4.31 -2.49
C ARG A 105 3.73 4.53 -3.77
N ILE A 106 2.52 3.97 -3.91
CA ILE A 106 1.70 4.07 -5.15
C ILE A 106 1.07 5.47 -5.34
N GLY A 107 1.00 6.27 -4.28
CA GLY A 107 0.26 7.54 -4.24
C GLY A 107 -1.02 7.36 -3.41
N GLY A 108 -1.31 8.15 -2.37
CA GLY A 108 -0.68 9.39 -1.95
C GLY A 108 0.78 9.28 -1.56
N ARG A 109 1.47 10.42 -1.64
CA ARG A 109 2.33 10.89 -0.56
C ARG A 109 2.38 9.85 0.59
N ALA A 110 3.57 9.48 1.09
CA ALA A 110 3.68 9.34 2.54
C ALA A 110 2.94 10.55 3.18
N PRO A 111 2.62 10.63 4.47
CA PRO A 111 2.61 11.96 5.06
C PRO A 111 4.05 12.49 4.89
N MET A 112 4.39 12.97 3.68
CA MET A 112 5.45 13.89 3.46
C MET A 112 5.00 14.99 4.39
N ARG A 113 5.86 15.26 5.35
CA ARG A 113 5.87 16.39 6.23
C ARG A 113 5.90 17.68 5.37
N TRP A 114 4.92 17.91 4.50
CA TRP A 114 4.60 19.24 4.01
C TRP A 114 3.79 19.79 5.13
N GLU A 115 4.53 20.55 5.93
CA GLU A 115 4.06 21.25 7.10
C GLU A 115 2.67 21.80 6.78
N LEU A 116 1.67 21.27 7.50
CA LEU A 116 0.50 22.06 7.77
C LEU A 116 1.01 23.45 8.13
N THR A 117 0.42 24.49 7.53
CA THR A 117 0.74 25.85 7.96
C THR A 117 0.52 25.93 9.48
N PRO A 118 1.18 26.85 10.20
CA PRO A 118 0.98 26.97 11.64
C PRO A 118 -0.50 27.00 12.04
N THR A 119 -1.34 27.68 11.25
CA THR A 119 -2.81 27.70 11.40
C THR A 119 -3.44 26.33 11.18
N GLU A 120 -3.11 25.63 10.09
CA GLU A 120 -3.66 24.31 9.79
C GLU A 120 -3.27 23.27 10.86
N ARG A 121 -2.04 23.36 11.38
CA ARG A 121 -1.55 22.50 12.45
C ARG A 121 -2.35 22.72 13.73
N ARG A 122 -2.59 23.97 14.08
CA ARG A 122 -3.37 24.32 15.27
C ARG A 122 -4.83 23.88 15.14
N VAL A 123 -5.45 24.06 13.97
CA VAL A 123 -6.79 23.52 13.68
C VAL A 123 -6.81 22.00 13.85
N ALA A 124 -5.85 21.28 13.27
CA ALA A 124 -5.79 19.82 13.32
C ALA A 124 -5.62 19.29 14.75
N GLN A 125 -4.77 19.92 15.57
CA GLN A 125 -4.59 19.56 16.99
C GLN A 125 -5.86 19.74 17.80
N LEU A 126 -6.50 20.92 17.75
CA LEU A 126 -7.73 21.18 18.51
C LEU A 126 -8.86 20.21 18.11
N VAL A 127 -8.93 19.84 16.83
CA VAL A 127 -9.87 18.84 16.34
C VAL A 127 -9.52 17.43 16.84
N ALA A 128 -8.24 17.06 16.89
CA ALA A 128 -7.80 15.79 17.46
C ALA A 128 -8.08 15.69 18.97
N GLU A 129 -8.00 16.82 19.69
CA GLU A 129 -8.36 16.96 21.11
C GLU A 129 -9.88 16.87 21.36
N GLY A 130 -10.71 16.82 20.32
CA GLY A 130 -12.15 16.62 20.44
C GLY A 130 -13.02 17.88 20.28
N LEU A 131 -12.43 19.06 20.03
CA LEU A 131 -13.19 20.31 19.92
C LEU A 131 -14.00 20.40 18.62
N THR A 132 -15.25 20.84 18.73
CA THR A 132 -16.14 21.13 17.59
C THR A 132 -15.62 22.30 16.75
N ASN A 133 -16.07 22.42 15.49
CA ASN A 133 -15.65 23.54 14.63
C ASN A 133 -15.96 24.92 15.23
N LYS A 134 -17.03 25.02 16.04
CA LYS A 134 -17.42 26.25 16.75
C LYS A 134 -16.44 26.60 17.86
N GLU A 135 -16.00 25.61 18.64
CA GLU A 135 -15.00 25.79 19.69
C GLU A 135 -13.62 26.10 19.10
N VAL A 136 -13.23 25.44 18.01
CA VAL A 136 -12.00 25.74 17.28
C VAL A 136 -12.03 27.16 16.72
N ALA A 137 -13.16 27.58 16.15
CA ALA A 137 -13.34 28.95 15.66
C ALA A 137 -13.18 29.99 16.78
N GLY A 138 -13.75 29.72 17.96
CA GLY A 138 -13.57 30.55 19.14
C GLY A 138 -12.12 30.60 19.62
N ALA A 139 -11.45 29.45 19.71
CA ALA A 139 -10.06 29.34 20.16
C ALA A 139 -9.05 30.03 19.23
N LEU A 140 -9.36 30.13 17.93
CA LEU A 140 -8.49 30.74 16.92
C LEU A 140 -8.92 32.14 16.48
N VAL A 141 -9.95 32.72 17.11
CA VAL A 141 -10.55 34.00 16.72
C VAL A 141 -10.83 34.04 15.20
N SER A 142 -11.46 32.97 14.70
CA SER A 142 -11.78 32.78 13.29
C SER A 142 -13.25 32.45 13.08
N SER A 143 -13.70 32.40 11.82
CA SER A 143 -15.07 31.97 11.52
C SER A 143 -15.16 30.44 11.42
N VAL A 144 -16.32 29.87 11.75
CA VAL A 144 -16.60 28.43 11.56
C VAL A 144 -16.33 28.01 10.11
N ARG A 145 -16.74 28.83 9.15
CA ARG A 145 -16.51 28.59 7.71
C ARG A 145 -15.02 28.53 7.35
N ALA A 146 -14.18 29.34 7.99
CA ALA A 146 -12.74 29.28 7.80
C ALA A 146 -12.15 27.99 8.38
N VAL A 147 -12.64 27.53 9.53
CA VAL A 147 -12.26 26.23 10.11
C VAL A 147 -12.63 25.07 9.18
N GLU A 148 -13.84 25.07 8.62
CA GLU A 148 -14.29 24.06 7.66
C GLU A 148 -13.44 24.04 6.37
N ALA A 149 -13.10 25.22 5.85
CA ALA A 149 -12.23 25.34 4.69
C ALA A 149 -10.80 24.85 4.99
N ASN A 150 -10.28 25.14 6.19
CA ASN A 150 -9.01 24.58 6.66
C ASN A 150 -9.09 23.06 6.77
N LEU A 151 -10.16 22.49 7.35
CA LEU A 151 -10.32 21.04 7.48
C LEU A 151 -10.39 20.33 6.13
N THR A 152 -11.10 20.90 5.16
CA THR A 152 -11.11 20.38 3.78
C THR A 152 -9.68 20.31 3.21
N ARG A 153 -8.88 21.37 3.40
CA ARG A 153 -7.48 21.40 2.96
C ARG A 153 -6.60 20.43 3.74
N ILE A 154 -6.78 20.32 5.05
CA ILE A 154 -6.05 19.39 5.93
C ILE A 154 -6.33 17.95 5.51
N TYR A 155 -7.60 17.57 5.31
CA TYR A 155 -8.01 16.25 4.87
C TYR A 155 -7.40 15.90 3.51
N ALA A 156 -7.44 16.83 2.55
CA ALA A 156 -6.80 16.65 1.25
C ALA A 156 -5.26 16.52 1.36
N LYS A 157 -4.62 17.32 2.23
CA LYS A 157 -3.16 17.31 2.44
C LYS A 157 -2.68 16.03 3.13
N LEU A 158 -3.42 15.55 4.13
CA LEU A 158 -3.08 14.39 4.96
C LEU A 158 -3.65 13.08 4.41
N GLY A 159 -4.56 13.13 3.43
CA GLY A 159 -5.17 11.95 2.82
C GLY A 159 -6.19 11.25 3.72
N VAL A 160 -6.70 11.92 4.75
CA VAL A 160 -7.73 11.40 5.66
C VAL A 160 -9.12 11.81 5.19
N ARG A 161 -10.13 11.00 5.50
CA ARG A 161 -11.52 11.19 5.05
C ARG A 161 -12.47 11.55 6.19
N SER A 162 -11.99 11.47 7.43
CA SER A 162 -12.82 11.73 8.60
C SER A 162 -12.02 12.39 9.72
N ARG A 163 -12.77 13.03 10.61
CA ARG A 163 -12.26 13.56 11.87
C ARG A 163 -11.59 12.49 12.72
N THR A 164 -12.20 11.30 12.81
CA THR A 164 -11.68 10.17 13.59
C THR A 164 -10.36 9.66 13.00
N GLU A 165 -10.26 9.59 11.67
CA GLU A 165 -9.04 9.21 10.98
C GLU A 165 -7.93 10.25 11.16
N LEU A 166 -8.27 11.55 11.16
CA LEU A 166 -7.34 12.63 11.52
C LEU A 166 -6.80 12.46 12.95
N ALA A 167 -7.68 12.20 13.92
CA ALA A 167 -7.31 12.01 15.31
C ALA A 167 -6.39 10.78 15.51
N HIS A 168 -6.73 9.63 14.91
CA HIS A 168 -5.87 8.44 14.95
C HIS A 168 -4.51 8.67 14.30
N MET A 169 -4.46 9.42 13.18
CA MET A 169 -3.21 9.74 12.51
C MET A 169 -2.29 10.59 13.39
N LEU A 170 -2.83 11.56 14.13
CA LEU A 170 -2.05 12.43 15.01
C LEU A 170 -1.63 11.74 16.30
N ALA A 171 -2.49 10.90 16.90
CA ALA A 171 -2.14 10.09 18.08
C ALA A 171 -0.98 9.11 17.78
N GLY A 172 -0.89 8.60 16.55
CA GLY A 172 0.22 7.74 16.10
C GLY A 172 1.55 8.47 15.89
N THR A 173 1.60 9.81 16.00
CA THR A 173 2.83 10.61 15.83
C THR A 173 3.50 11.01 17.15
N GLU A 174 2.87 10.77 18.30
CA GLU A 174 3.39 11.14 19.63
C GLU A 174 4.16 10.01 20.33
N THR A 175 4.47 8.89 19.66
CA THR A 175 5.20 7.76 20.26
C THR A 175 6.51 7.40 19.52
N SER A 176 7.31 8.38 19.09
CA SER A 176 8.70 8.12 18.67
C SER A 176 9.60 9.31 18.90
#